data_AF-A0A7V0L1L2-F1
#
_entry.id   AF-A0A7V0L1L2-F1
#
_cell.length_a   1.000
_cell.length_b   1.000
_cell.length_c   1.000
_cell.angle_alpha   90.00
_cell.angle_beta   90.00
_cell.angle_gamma   90.00
#
_symmetry.space_group_name_H-M   'P 1'
#
loop_
_entity.id
_entity.type
_entity.pdbx_description
1 polymer ?
#
loop_
_entity_poly.entity_id
_entity_poly.type
_entity_poly.pdbx_seq_one_letter_code
_entity_poly.pdbx_strand_id
1 'polypeptide(L)'
;MIKQGFDFLSADVPGGFWVWIALLFIGSFIVWFVYRTSEVVDRRKFIKWLTWIFVLSIFVYGGLWWIFRLPVRHERIALATTEGFSTNDSQAENYALQYETFLKLSRLLPPKKFIVYHPDWIYRIIPENSATNADSIRSLFKKMKVDRILWIGWNPGRHIFTCVSEDTHSGNHRRRVSIYGNSLSSALGKWVREFYAGRDSLQGAVRLRRVDFPVFSDERLSFARGKLELLQNDLTVSQNTFQQLLAKNPESAPGLAGLAEVCLQKAIKKQEQGRYLIDDLAMTYSTVVQAGKI
;
A
#
# COMPACT_ATOMS: atom_id res chain seq x y z
N MET A 1 17.73 -14.27 -2.17
CA MET A 1 18.06 -13.84 -3.55
C MET A 1 17.44 -14.71 -4.65
N ILE A 2 17.31 -16.03 -4.50
CA ILE A 2 16.75 -16.92 -5.55
C ILE A 2 15.24 -16.69 -5.82
N LYS A 3 14.48 -16.16 -4.86
CA LYS A 3 13.04 -15.88 -5.03
C LYS A 3 12.71 -14.79 -6.06
N GLN A 4 13.56 -13.76 -6.19
CA GLN A 4 13.27 -12.61 -7.08
C GLN A 4 13.49 -12.92 -8.57
N GLY A 5 14.36 -13.87 -8.90
CA GLY A 5 14.57 -14.29 -10.30
C GLY A 5 13.42 -15.14 -10.86
N PHE A 6 12.74 -15.89 -9.98
CA PHE A 6 11.59 -16.73 -10.36
C PHE A 6 10.35 -15.89 -10.73
N ASP A 7 10.17 -14.76 -10.04
CA ASP A 7 9.06 -13.83 -10.28
C ASP A 7 9.23 -13.03 -11.59
N PHE A 8 10.45 -12.85 -12.09
CA PHE A 8 10.70 -12.05 -13.30
C PHE A 8 10.50 -12.83 -14.61
N LEU A 9 10.72 -14.15 -14.59
CA LEU A 9 10.38 -15.02 -15.72
C LEU A 9 8.88 -15.32 -15.78
N SER A 10 8.13 -15.18 -14.69
CA SER A 10 6.70 -15.48 -14.63
C SER A 10 5.85 -14.25 -14.92
N ALA A 11 5.54 -14.00 -16.19
CA ALA A 11 4.55 -13.00 -16.61
C ALA A 11 3.14 -13.34 -16.07
N ASP A 12 2.85 -12.94 -14.82
CA ASP A 12 1.58 -13.14 -14.08
C ASP A 12 1.06 -14.60 -13.97
N VAL A 13 1.81 -15.59 -14.47
CA VAL A 13 1.56 -17.03 -14.28
C VAL A 13 2.50 -17.54 -13.19
N PRO A 14 2.02 -17.88 -11.98
CA PRO A 14 2.91 -18.25 -10.90
C PRO A 14 3.69 -19.53 -11.23
N GLY A 15 4.99 -19.49 -10.95
CA GLY A 15 5.81 -20.69 -10.82
C GLY A 15 6.41 -21.20 -12.12
N GLY A 16 7.38 -20.47 -12.66
CA GLY A 16 8.41 -21.07 -13.52
C GLY A 16 7.89 -21.76 -14.78
N PHE A 17 6.81 -21.27 -15.39
CA PHE A 17 6.32 -21.81 -16.68
C PHE A 17 7.42 -21.86 -17.74
N TRP A 18 8.25 -20.82 -17.83
CA TRP A 18 9.41 -20.79 -18.72
C TRP A 18 10.52 -21.76 -18.30
N VAL A 19 10.68 -22.00 -16.99
CA VAL A 19 11.61 -23.01 -16.47
C VAL A 19 11.12 -24.41 -16.85
N TRP A 20 9.80 -24.65 -16.79
CA TRP A 20 9.17 -25.90 -17.24
C TRP A 20 9.33 -26.11 -18.74
N ILE A 21 9.14 -25.07 -19.57
CA ILE A 21 9.42 -25.13 -21.01
C ILE A 21 10.90 -25.43 -21.26
N ALA A 22 11.82 -24.77 -20.56
CA ALA A 22 13.25 -25.00 -20.71
C ALA A 22 13.64 -26.44 -20.37
N LEU A 23 13.11 -26.99 -19.28
CA LEU A 23 13.33 -28.39 -18.89
C LEU A 23 12.75 -29.38 -19.91
N LEU A 24 11.56 -29.08 -20.46
CA LEU A 24 10.97 -29.87 -21.55
C LEU A 24 11.83 -29.85 -22.81
N PHE A 25 12.39 -28.68 -23.15
CA PHE A 25 13.27 -28.53 -24.30
C PHE A 25 14.56 -29.32 -24.11
N ILE A 26 15.20 -29.21 -22.94
CA ILE A 26 16.40 -29.97 -22.58
C ILE A 26 16.13 -31.49 -22.60
N GLY A 27 15.03 -31.94 -21.98
CA GLY A 27 14.65 -33.35 -21.96
C GLY A 27 14.37 -33.91 -23.36
N SER A 28 13.68 -33.13 -24.20
CA SER A 28 13.41 -33.49 -25.60
C SER A 28 14.70 -33.55 -26.41
N PHE A 29 15.63 -32.61 -26.18
CA PHE A 29 16.94 -32.59 -26.84
C PHE A 29 17.80 -33.79 -26.45
N ILE A 30 17.82 -34.19 -25.16
CA ILE A 30 18.55 -35.38 -24.70
C ILE A 30 18.01 -36.64 -25.38
N VAL A 31 16.68 -36.83 -25.42
CA VAL A 31 16.07 -38.00 -26.08
C VAL A 31 16.34 -38.01 -27.59
N TRP A 32 16.29 -36.85 -28.23
CA TRP A 32 16.65 -36.70 -29.64
C TRP A 32 18.13 -37.02 -29.90
N PHE A 33 19.03 -36.52 -29.05
CA PHE A 33 20.47 -36.76 -29.15
C PHE A 33 20.79 -38.25 -29.00
N VAL A 34 20.20 -38.94 -28.01
CA VAL A 34 20.36 -40.39 -27.81
C VAL A 34 19.80 -41.21 -28.97
N TYR A 35 18.68 -40.79 -29.56
CA TYR A 35 18.14 -41.41 -30.78
C TYR A 35 19.09 -41.25 -31.98
N ARG A 36 19.71 -40.08 -32.13
CA ARG A 36 20.62 -39.79 -33.25
C ARG A 36 21.97 -40.49 -33.10
N THR A 37 22.45 -40.67 -31.87
CA THR A 37 23.82 -41.14 -31.59
C THR A 37 23.90 -42.61 -31.21
N SER A 38 22.80 -43.23 -30.76
CA SER A 38 22.77 -44.66 -30.47
C SER A 38 21.99 -45.42 -31.55
N GLU A 39 22.52 -46.56 -31.98
CA GLU A 39 21.80 -47.51 -32.84
C GLU A 39 20.75 -48.34 -32.06
N VAL A 40 20.66 -48.12 -30.74
CA VAL A 40 19.87 -48.95 -29.80
C VAL A 40 18.40 -48.51 -29.72
N VAL A 41 18.09 -47.29 -30.16
CA VAL A 41 16.76 -46.67 -30.01
C VAL A 41 16.01 -46.63 -31.33
N ASP A 42 15.08 -47.58 -31.51
CA ASP A 42 14.14 -47.56 -32.63
C ASP A 42 13.20 -46.35 -32.60
N ARG A 43 12.72 -45.94 -33.78
CA ARG A 43 11.75 -44.84 -33.97
C ARG A 43 10.52 -44.96 -33.06
N ARG A 44 10.01 -46.18 -32.81
CA ARG A 44 8.88 -46.41 -31.90
C ARG A 44 9.23 -46.13 -30.44
N LYS A 45 10.44 -46.47 -30.00
CA LYS A 45 10.92 -46.18 -28.63
C LYS A 45 11.13 -44.69 -28.45
N PHE A 46 11.73 -44.01 -29.44
CA PHE A 46 11.87 -42.55 -29.44
C PHE A 46 10.52 -41.83 -29.23
N ILE A 47 9.51 -42.15 -30.05
CA ILE A 47 8.18 -41.53 -29.94
C ILE A 47 7.54 -41.82 -28.57
N LYS A 48 7.64 -43.06 -28.07
CA LYS A 48 7.12 -43.41 -26.73
C LYS A 48 7.79 -42.61 -25.63
N TRP A 49 9.11 -42.51 -25.64
CA TRP A 49 9.87 -41.82 -24.58
C TRP A 49 9.60 -40.31 -24.59
N LEU A 50 9.54 -39.71 -25.79
CA LEU A 50 9.16 -38.30 -25.93
C LEU A 50 7.75 -38.06 -25.37
N THR A 51 6.78 -38.92 -25.74
CA THR A 51 5.40 -38.82 -25.25
C THR A 51 5.32 -38.96 -23.73
N TRP A 52 6.04 -39.94 -23.15
CA TRP A 52 6.09 -40.13 -21.71
C TRP A 52 6.66 -38.93 -20.97
N ILE A 53 7.71 -38.28 -21.49
CA ILE A 53 8.28 -37.07 -20.89
C ILE A 53 7.25 -35.94 -20.87
N PHE A 54 6.53 -35.71 -21.96
CA PHE A 54 5.49 -34.68 -22.02
C PHE A 54 4.34 -34.98 -21.06
N VAL A 55 3.82 -36.21 -21.07
CA VAL A 55 2.72 -36.62 -20.18
C VAL A 55 3.13 -36.48 -18.71
N LEU A 56 4.30 -37.01 -18.35
CA LEU A 56 4.80 -36.95 -16.98
C LEU A 56 5.05 -35.49 -16.54
N SER A 57 5.58 -34.64 -17.42
CA SER A 57 5.83 -33.24 -17.07
C SER A 57 4.54 -32.45 -16.85
N ILE A 58 3.47 -32.75 -17.59
CA ILE A 58 2.15 -32.14 -17.41
C ILE A 58 1.58 -32.54 -16.04
N PHE A 59 1.65 -33.83 -15.68
CA PHE A 59 1.17 -34.29 -14.38
C PHE A 59 1.97 -33.70 -13.22
N VAL A 60 3.30 -33.64 -13.32
CA VAL A 60 4.16 -33.04 -12.30
C VAL A 60 3.89 -31.53 -12.17
N TYR A 61 3.79 -30.80 -13.28
CA TYR A 61 3.49 -29.37 -13.26
C TYR A 61 2.10 -29.09 -12.71
N GLY A 62 1.08 -29.84 -13.13
CA GLY A 62 -0.28 -29.74 -12.59
C GLY A 62 -0.34 -30.06 -11.09
N GLY A 63 0.38 -31.09 -10.63
CA GLY A 63 0.49 -31.43 -9.21
C GLY A 63 1.17 -30.33 -8.39
N LEU A 64 2.26 -29.76 -8.91
CA LEU A 64 2.93 -28.60 -8.30
C LEU A 64 1.97 -27.40 -8.22
N TRP A 65 1.17 -27.15 -9.25
CA TRP A 65 0.17 -26.08 -9.27
C TRP A 65 -0.93 -26.27 -8.20
N TRP A 66 -1.30 -27.52 -7.91
CA TRP A 66 -2.28 -27.84 -6.87
C TRP A 66 -1.72 -27.63 -5.46
N ILE A 67 -0.45 -27.97 -5.25
CA ILE A 67 0.25 -27.84 -3.96
C ILE A 67 0.59 -26.37 -3.67
N PHE A 68 1.17 -25.69 -4.66
CA PHE A 68 1.51 -24.27 -4.58
C PHE A 68 0.31 -23.44 -5.07
N ARG A 69 -0.72 -23.33 -4.22
CA ARG A 69 -1.85 -22.41 -4.45
C ARG A 69 -1.32 -21.06 -4.91
N LEU A 70 -1.89 -20.50 -5.99
CA LEU A 70 -1.47 -19.20 -6.51
C LEU A 70 -1.38 -18.18 -5.36
N PRO A 71 -0.35 -17.32 -5.33
CA PRO A 71 -0.34 -16.21 -4.40
C PRO A 71 -1.65 -15.43 -4.58
N VAL A 72 -2.41 -15.30 -3.50
CA VAL A 72 -3.64 -14.50 -3.51
C VAL A 72 -3.22 -13.10 -3.92
N ARG A 73 -3.68 -12.64 -5.08
CA ARG A 73 -3.42 -11.26 -5.52
C ARG A 73 -3.99 -10.34 -4.46
N HIS A 74 -3.13 -9.53 -3.87
CA HIS A 74 -3.56 -8.54 -2.91
C HIS A 74 -4.12 -7.35 -3.68
N GLU A 75 -5.32 -6.92 -3.34
CA GLU A 75 -5.90 -5.70 -3.87
C GLU A 75 -5.28 -4.49 -3.16
N ARG A 76 -4.68 -3.61 -3.96
CA ARG A 76 -3.91 -2.46 -3.52
C ARG A 76 -4.77 -1.22 -3.52
N ILE A 77 -4.98 -0.66 -2.34
CA ILE A 77 -5.83 0.51 -2.11
C ILE A 77 -4.92 1.69 -1.73
N ALA A 78 -5.02 2.79 -2.47
CA ALA A 78 -4.41 4.05 -2.09
C ALA A 78 -5.48 5.04 -1.62
N LEU A 79 -5.12 5.89 -0.67
CA LEU A 79 -6.00 6.92 -0.15
C LEU A 79 -5.68 8.24 -0.85
N ALA A 80 -6.68 9.04 -1.18
CA ALA A 80 -6.48 10.40 -1.65
C ALA A 80 -7.59 11.28 -1.11
N THR A 81 -7.35 12.58 -0.97
CA THR A 81 -8.41 13.49 -0.57
C THR A 81 -9.14 14.04 -1.79
N THR A 82 -10.47 14.03 -1.78
CA THR A 82 -11.24 14.91 -2.67
C THR A 82 -11.03 16.33 -2.16
N GLU A 83 -10.83 17.32 -3.05
CA GLU A 83 -10.83 18.76 -2.74
C GLU A 83 -11.86 19.09 -1.64
N GLY A 84 -11.42 19.13 -0.38
CA GLY A 84 -12.32 18.96 0.76
C GLY A 84 -12.07 19.94 1.89
N PHE A 85 -10.86 20.45 2.01
CA PHE A 85 -10.53 21.50 2.97
C PHE A 85 -10.05 22.72 2.20
N SER A 86 -10.84 23.80 2.25
CA SER A 86 -10.53 25.10 1.61
C SER A 86 -9.86 26.08 2.60
N THR A 87 -9.08 25.55 3.54
CA THR A 87 -8.44 26.28 4.65
C THR A 87 -6.94 26.42 4.43
N ASN A 88 -6.30 27.42 5.06
CA ASN A 88 -4.85 27.67 4.94
C ASN A 88 -3.98 26.54 5.55
N ASP A 89 -4.50 25.74 6.50
CA ASP A 89 -3.87 24.52 7.06
C ASP A 89 -4.35 23.23 6.36
N SER A 90 -4.97 23.34 5.17
CA SER A 90 -5.66 22.24 4.48
C SER A 90 -4.81 20.99 4.24
N GLN A 91 -3.49 21.11 4.10
CA GLN A 91 -2.63 19.94 3.87
C GLN A 91 -2.47 19.07 5.11
N ALA A 92 -2.27 19.66 6.29
CA ALA A 92 -2.18 18.92 7.56
C ALA A 92 -3.52 18.24 7.88
N GLU A 93 -4.63 18.93 7.63
CA GLU A 93 -5.98 18.37 7.79
C GLU A 93 -6.23 17.22 6.80
N ASN A 94 -5.82 17.37 5.54
CA ASN A 94 -5.89 16.32 4.52
C ASN A 94 -5.04 15.10 4.92
N TYR A 95 -3.81 15.31 5.37
CA TYR A 95 -2.94 14.23 5.83
C TYR A 95 -3.53 13.52 7.04
N ALA A 96 -4.02 14.27 8.04
CA ALA A 96 -4.67 13.71 9.22
C ALA A 96 -5.88 12.85 8.83
N LEU A 97 -6.68 13.31 7.87
CA LEU A 97 -7.83 12.56 7.36
C LEU A 97 -7.41 11.25 6.69
N GLN A 98 -6.36 11.29 5.87
CA GLN A 98 -5.82 10.10 5.20
C GLN A 98 -5.20 9.13 6.21
N TYR A 99 -4.48 9.62 7.20
CA TYR A 99 -3.86 8.81 8.25
C TYR A 99 -4.89 8.10 9.12
N GLU A 100 -5.91 8.82 9.58
CA GLU A 100 -7.02 8.21 10.33
C GLU A 100 -7.79 7.17 9.51
N THR A 101 -7.99 7.47 8.22
CA THR A 101 -8.61 6.53 7.29
C THR A 101 -7.76 5.29 7.14
N PHE A 102 -6.44 5.44 6.96
CA PHE A 102 -5.49 4.33 6.88
C PHE A 102 -5.54 3.43 8.11
N LEU A 103 -5.50 4.01 9.32
CA LEU A 103 -5.56 3.24 10.56
C LEU A 103 -6.86 2.44 10.68
N LYS A 104 -8.00 3.05 10.33
CA LYS A 104 -9.31 2.37 10.39
C LYS A 104 -9.45 1.30 9.31
N LEU A 105 -9.08 1.62 8.07
CA LEU A 105 -9.19 0.70 6.94
C LEU A 105 -8.28 -0.53 7.15
N SER A 106 -7.07 -0.32 7.66
CA SER A 106 -6.12 -1.41 7.95
C SER A 106 -6.61 -2.35 9.05
N ARG A 107 -7.51 -1.89 9.94
CA ARG A 107 -8.18 -2.74 10.94
C ARG A 107 -9.41 -3.46 10.38
N LEU A 108 -10.13 -2.82 9.46
CA LEU A 108 -11.37 -3.36 8.89
C LEU A 108 -11.11 -4.37 7.75
N LEU A 109 -10.01 -4.21 7.01
CA LEU A 109 -9.67 -5.07 5.88
C LEU A 109 -8.69 -6.18 6.29
N PRO A 110 -8.89 -7.43 5.83
CA PRO A 110 -7.99 -8.53 6.11
C PRO A 110 -6.66 -8.36 5.36
N PRO A 111 -5.51 -8.35 6.04
CA PRO A 111 -4.20 -8.06 5.43
C PRO A 111 -3.75 -9.10 4.41
N LYS A 112 -4.34 -10.32 4.46
CA LYS A 112 -4.07 -11.40 3.49
C LYS A 112 -4.65 -11.16 2.10
N LYS A 113 -5.57 -10.20 1.96
CA LYS A 113 -6.26 -9.90 0.69
C LYS A 113 -6.09 -8.46 0.25
N PHE A 114 -5.84 -7.54 1.17
CA PHE A 114 -5.74 -6.11 0.87
C PHE A 114 -4.44 -5.54 1.37
N ILE A 115 -3.86 -4.65 0.56
CA ILE A 115 -2.76 -3.78 0.96
C ILE A 115 -3.28 -2.35 0.89
N VAL A 116 -3.32 -1.68 2.03
CA VAL A 116 -3.64 -0.26 2.11
C VAL A 116 -2.31 0.50 2.17
N TYR A 117 -2.07 1.39 1.22
CA TYR A 117 -0.86 2.20 1.23
C TYR A 117 -0.92 3.24 2.35
N HIS A 118 0.19 3.37 3.07
CA HIS A 118 0.37 4.41 4.07
C HIS A 118 0.36 5.81 3.39
N PRO A 119 -0.29 6.83 3.97
CA PRO A 119 -0.40 8.16 3.34
C PRO A 119 0.97 8.81 3.05
N ASP A 120 2.00 8.53 3.85
CA ASP A 120 3.38 9.02 3.64
C ASP A 120 3.88 8.81 2.20
N TRP A 121 3.48 7.73 1.53
CA TRP A 121 3.93 7.44 0.17
C TRP A 121 3.58 8.56 -0.82
N ILE A 122 2.41 9.19 -0.63
CA ILE A 122 1.93 10.24 -1.52
C ILE A 122 2.79 11.49 -1.35
N TYR A 123 3.01 11.89 -0.09
CA TYR A 123 3.75 13.11 0.24
C TYR A 123 5.27 12.97 0.09
N ARG A 124 5.80 11.74 0.03
CA ARG A 124 7.21 11.49 -0.34
C ARG A 124 7.47 11.56 -1.84
N ILE A 125 6.47 11.22 -2.67
CA ILE A 125 6.67 11.06 -4.11
C ILE A 125 6.12 12.27 -4.89
N ILE A 126 5.01 12.85 -4.45
CA ILE A 126 4.37 13.97 -5.14
C ILE A 126 4.93 15.30 -4.59
N PRO A 127 5.36 16.24 -5.46
CA PRO A 127 5.67 17.59 -5.02
C PRO A 127 4.47 18.25 -4.34
N GLU A 128 4.70 19.05 -3.30
CA GLU A 128 3.70 19.63 -2.40
C GLU A 128 2.45 20.21 -3.11
N ASN A 129 2.65 20.92 -4.22
CA ASN A 129 1.58 21.57 -5.00
C ASN A 129 0.76 20.61 -5.89
N SER A 130 1.21 19.38 -6.07
CA SER A 130 0.56 18.35 -6.89
C SER A 130 -0.21 17.33 -6.07
N ALA A 131 -0.06 17.32 -4.73
CA ALA A 131 -0.73 16.39 -3.82
C ALA A 131 -2.24 16.65 -3.68
N THR A 132 -2.73 17.76 -4.24
CA THR A 132 -4.15 18.11 -4.34
C THR A 132 -4.72 17.97 -5.76
N ASN A 133 -3.86 17.80 -6.78
CA ASN A 133 -4.30 17.67 -8.17
C ASN A 133 -4.71 16.22 -8.46
N ALA A 134 -6.00 16.02 -8.75
CA ALA A 134 -6.56 14.69 -8.98
C ALA A 134 -5.86 13.92 -10.13
N ASP A 135 -5.42 14.61 -11.18
CA ASP A 135 -4.80 13.95 -12.33
C ASP A 135 -3.35 13.54 -12.06
N SER A 136 -2.61 14.35 -11.30
CA SER A 136 -1.28 13.98 -10.81
C SER A 136 -1.34 12.76 -9.89
N ILE A 137 -2.31 12.72 -8.98
CA ILE A 137 -2.56 11.60 -8.07
C ILE A 137 -2.90 10.33 -8.86
N ARG A 138 -3.82 10.41 -9.83
CA ARG A 138 -4.19 9.27 -10.69
C ARG A 138 -2.99 8.75 -11.47
N SER A 139 -2.19 9.64 -12.06
CA SER A 139 -0.98 9.27 -12.82
C SER A 139 0.02 8.54 -11.92
N LEU A 140 0.25 9.03 -10.70
CA LEU A 140 1.11 8.36 -9.73
C LEU A 140 0.59 6.97 -9.38
N PHE A 141 -0.69 6.86 -9.00
CA PHE A 141 -1.26 5.59 -8.55
C PHE A 141 -1.34 4.55 -9.67
N LYS A 142 -1.51 4.99 -10.91
CA LYS A 142 -1.34 4.12 -12.09
C LYS A 142 0.09 3.58 -12.19
N LYS A 143 1.11 4.42 -11.99
CA LYS A 143 2.53 3.98 -11.97
C LYS A 143 2.85 3.04 -10.81
N MET A 144 2.25 3.28 -9.63
CA MET A 144 2.38 2.43 -8.45
C MET A 144 1.63 1.09 -8.56
N LYS A 145 0.89 0.86 -9.66
CA LYS A 145 0.02 -0.31 -9.84
C LYS A 145 -0.97 -0.47 -8.66
N VAL A 146 -1.53 0.64 -8.19
CA VAL A 146 -2.66 0.65 -7.27
C VAL A 146 -3.87 0.09 -8.02
N ASP A 147 -4.67 -0.76 -7.40
CA ASP A 147 -5.89 -1.30 -8.01
C ASP A 147 -7.09 -0.37 -7.80
N ARG A 148 -7.11 0.34 -6.67
CA ARG A 148 -8.23 1.19 -6.27
C ARG A 148 -7.79 2.45 -5.53
N ILE A 149 -8.35 3.59 -5.91
CA ILE A 149 -8.18 4.86 -5.21
C ILE A 149 -9.42 5.10 -4.35
N LEU A 150 -9.21 5.36 -3.06
CA LEU A 150 -10.24 5.77 -2.13
C LEU A 150 -10.13 7.26 -1.89
N TRP A 151 -10.97 8.02 -2.58
CA TRP A 151 -11.10 9.46 -2.45
C TRP A 151 -11.97 9.81 -1.23
N ILE A 152 -11.37 10.40 -0.21
CA ILE A 152 -12.03 10.78 1.03
C ILE A 152 -12.20 12.29 1.12
N GLY A 153 -13.35 12.74 1.59
CA GLY A 153 -13.68 14.15 1.72
C GLY A 153 -14.47 14.41 2.99
N TRP A 154 -14.28 15.59 3.54
CA TRP A 154 -15.10 16.12 4.63
C TRP A 154 -15.72 17.43 4.18
N ASN A 155 -17.04 17.57 4.33
CA ASN A 155 -17.71 18.84 4.13
C ASN A 155 -18.08 19.43 5.50
N PRO A 156 -17.34 20.42 6.02
CA PRO A 156 -17.58 20.97 7.35
C PRO A 156 -18.95 21.63 7.46
N GLY A 157 -19.41 22.35 6.43
CA GLY A 157 -20.71 23.03 6.44
C GLY A 157 -21.91 22.07 6.45
N ARG A 158 -21.73 20.84 5.97
CA ARG A 158 -22.79 19.81 5.95
C ARG A 158 -22.58 18.70 6.97
N HIS A 159 -21.41 18.65 7.62
CA HIS A 159 -20.97 17.55 8.48
C HIS A 159 -21.06 16.17 7.82
N ILE A 160 -20.67 16.10 6.54
CA ILE A 160 -20.77 14.86 5.74
C ILE A 160 -19.36 14.37 5.40
N PHE A 161 -19.07 13.13 5.79
CA PHE A 161 -17.95 12.39 5.22
C PHE A 161 -18.36 11.77 3.89
N THR A 162 -17.55 12.02 2.88
CA THR A 162 -17.72 11.45 1.54
C THR A 162 -16.57 10.48 1.29
N CYS A 163 -16.91 9.30 0.81
CA CYS A 163 -15.96 8.29 0.38
C CYS A 163 -16.31 7.90 -1.06
N VAL A 164 -15.34 8.03 -1.96
CA VAL A 164 -15.48 7.75 -3.38
C VAL A 164 -14.43 6.73 -3.78
N SER A 165 -14.85 5.55 -4.21
CA SER A 165 -13.92 4.58 -4.80
C SER A 165 -13.77 4.84 -6.30
N GLU A 166 -12.55 4.69 -6.82
CA GLU A 166 -12.22 4.73 -8.24
C GLU A 166 -11.31 3.53 -8.58
N ASP A 167 -11.71 2.72 -9.56
CA ASP A 167 -10.90 1.62 -10.11
C ASP A 167 -9.91 2.16 -11.15
N THR A 168 -8.62 1.84 -11.00
CA THR A 168 -7.53 2.34 -11.84
C THR A 168 -7.31 1.52 -13.12
N HIS A 169 -7.82 0.29 -13.19
CA HIS A 169 -7.58 -0.65 -14.31
C HIS A 169 -8.62 -0.52 -15.42
N SER A 170 -9.82 -0.05 -15.10
CA SER A 170 -10.97 -0.13 -16.00
C SER A 170 -10.94 0.80 -17.22
N GLY A 171 -9.88 1.58 -17.44
CA GLY A 171 -9.57 2.31 -18.68
C GLY A 171 -10.54 3.42 -19.11
N ASN A 172 -11.83 3.36 -18.75
CA ASN A 172 -12.88 4.30 -19.12
C ASN A 172 -14.19 4.15 -18.31
N HIS A 173 -14.27 3.21 -17.35
CA HIS A 173 -15.41 3.15 -16.43
C HIS A 173 -15.00 3.55 -15.03
N ARG A 174 -14.93 4.87 -14.80
CA ARG A 174 -14.93 5.45 -13.45
C ARG A 174 -16.17 4.94 -12.70
N ARG A 175 -16.07 3.79 -12.04
CA ARG A 175 -17.09 3.31 -11.10
C ARG A 175 -16.94 4.08 -9.81
N ARG A 176 -17.49 5.29 -9.80
CA ARG A 176 -17.55 6.15 -8.62
C ARG A 176 -18.67 5.65 -7.72
N VAL A 177 -18.31 4.98 -6.64
CA VAL A 177 -19.25 4.66 -5.55
C VAL A 177 -19.12 5.73 -4.49
N SER A 178 -20.10 6.64 -4.42
CA SER A 178 -20.15 7.70 -3.42
C SER A 178 -20.92 7.22 -2.18
N ILE A 179 -20.23 7.14 -1.05
CA ILE A 179 -20.78 6.75 0.23
C ILE A 179 -20.70 7.94 1.18
N TYR A 180 -21.86 8.26 1.76
CA TYR A 180 -22.01 9.34 2.72
C TYR A 180 -22.26 8.77 4.11
N GLY A 181 -21.66 9.39 5.14
CA GLY A 181 -21.89 9.02 6.52
C GLY A 181 -21.64 10.17 7.49
N ASN A 182 -22.20 10.04 8.69
CA ASN A 182 -22.13 11.04 9.76
C ASN A 182 -20.84 10.91 10.59
N SER A 183 -20.06 9.87 10.35
CA SER A 183 -18.74 9.66 10.93
C SER A 183 -17.85 8.89 9.97
N LEU A 184 -16.53 9.08 10.08
CA LEU A 184 -15.54 8.34 9.29
C LEU A 184 -15.73 6.82 9.43
N SER A 185 -15.96 6.32 10.65
CA SER A 185 -16.13 4.88 10.91
C SER A 185 -17.40 4.32 10.25
N SER A 186 -18.49 5.09 10.25
CA SER A 186 -19.76 4.69 9.60
C SER A 186 -19.61 4.65 8.08
N ALA A 187 -19.01 5.69 7.49
CA ALA A 187 -18.78 5.75 6.05
C ALA A 187 -17.86 4.62 5.56
N LEU A 188 -16.75 4.37 6.27
CA LEU A 188 -15.82 3.27 5.95
C LEU A 188 -16.46 1.89 6.18
N GLY A 189 -17.20 1.69 7.27
CA GLY A 189 -17.89 0.42 7.51
C GLY A 189 -18.95 0.11 6.45
N LYS A 190 -19.67 1.13 5.97
CA LYS A 190 -20.58 0.99 4.82
C LYS A 190 -19.79 0.67 3.54
N TRP A 191 -18.69 1.37 3.28
CA TRP A 191 -17.82 1.08 2.14
C TRP A 191 -17.31 -0.36 2.12
N VAL A 192 -16.76 -0.86 3.22
CA VAL A 192 -16.26 -2.23 3.32
C VAL A 192 -17.36 -3.26 3.07
N ARG A 193 -18.57 -3.04 3.61
CA ARG A 193 -19.71 -3.95 3.39
C ARG A 193 -20.16 -4.00 1.94
N GLU A 194 -20.31 -2.84 1.29
CA GLU A 194 -20.71 -2.77 -0.12
C GLU A 194 -19.64 -3.37 -1.04
N PHE A 195 -18.36 -3.10 -0.71
CA PHE A 195 -17.22 -3.67 -1.38
C PHE A 195 -17.25 -5.21 -1.36
N TYR A 196 -17.51 -5.82 -0.19
CA TYR A 196 -17.66 -7.27 -0.07
C TYR A 196 -18.91 -7.83 -0.75
N ALA A 197 -19.99 -7.07 -0.79
CA ALA A 197 -21.23 -7.49 -1.43
C ALA A 197 -21.13 -7.49 -2.97
N GLY A 198 -20.03 -7.01 -3.56
CA GLY A 198 -19.91 -6.80 -5.01
C GLY A 198 -20.92 -5.76 -5.53
N ARG A 199 -21.49 -4.96 -4.63
CA ARG A 199 -22.54 -3.97 -4.93
C ARG A 199 -21.88 -2.64 -5.26
N ASP A 200 -21.26 -2.59 -6.43
CA ASP A 200 -20.61 -1.41 -6.99
C ASP A 200 -21.59 -0.28 -7.41
N SER A 201 -22.89 -0.37 -7.10
CA SER A 201 -23.92 0.43 -7.77
C SER A 201 -24.81 1.31 -6.88
N LEU A 202 -24.59 1.39 -5.56
CA LEU A 202 -25.52 2.11 -4.69
C LEU A 202 -25.09 3.56 -4.39
N GLN A 203 -25.72 4.51 -5.11
CA GLN A 203 -25.91 5.89 -4.64
C GLN A 203 -26.87 5.90 -3.44
N GLY A 204 -26.41 5.42 -2.28
CA GLY A 204 -27.21 5.36 -1.07
C GLY A 204 -26.99 6.59 -0.18
N ALA A 205 -27.60 7.72 -0.53
CA ALA A 205 -27.62 8.92 0.30
C ALA A 205 -28.60 8.73 1.48
N VAL A 206 -28.10 8.24 2.60
CA VAL A 206 -28.83 8.29 3.86
C VAL A 206 -28.50 9.63 4.52
N ARG A 207 -29.39 10.62 4.35
CA ARG A 207 -29.35 11.87 5.13
C ARG A 207 -29.68 11.54 6.56
N LEU A 208 -28.70 11.57 7.46
CA LEU A 208 -28.94 11.52 8.90
C LEU A 208 -28.23 12.66 9.62
N ARG A 209 -28.80 13.03 10.76
CA ARG A 209 -28.58 14.23 11.60
C ARG A 209 -27.13 14.70 11.79
N ARG A 210 -26.99 16.03 11.95
CA ARG A 210 -25.79 16.74 12.42
C ARG A 210 -25.15 16.01 13.59
N VAL A 211 -23.86 15.70 13.46
CA VAL A 211 -23.01 15.30 14.57
C VAL A 211 -21.80 16.23 14.52
N ASP A 212 -21.54 16.93 15.62
CA ASP A 212 -20.35 17.73 15.81
C ASP A 212 -19.16 16.79 15.93
N PHE A 213 -18.51 16.52 14.80
CA PHE A 213 -17.24 15.81 14.77
C PHE A 213 -16.14 16.83 15.00
N PRO A 214 -15.32 16.75 16.07
CA PRO A 214 -14.06 17.50 16.09
C PRO A 214 -13.22 16.92 14.94
N VAL A 215 -12.93 17.73 13.91
CA VAL A 215 -12.29 17.26 12.66
C VAL A 215 -11.04 16.43 12.99
N PHE A 216 -10.22 16.91 13.94
CA PHE A 216 -9.17 16.17 14.64
C PHE A 216 -9.03 16.74 16.06
N SER A 217 -8.47 15.99 17.01
CA SER A 217 -7.96 16.64 18.23
C SER A 217 -6.77 17.52 17.87
N ASP A 218 -6.54 18.60 18.62
CA ASP A 218 -5.35 19.46 18.43
C ASP A 218 -4.05 18.66 18.41
N GLU A 219 -4.00 17.58 19.20
CA GLU A 219 -2.90 16.63 19.24
C GLU A 219 -2.68 15.94 17.88
N ARG A 220 -3.74 15.44 17.26
CA ARG A 220 -3.69 14.76 15.96
C ARG A 220 -3.32 15.70 14.83
N LEU A 221 -3.84 16.93 14.87
CA LEU A 221 -3.48 17.94 13.89
C LEU A 221 -2.00 18.34 14.03
N SER A 222 -1.53 18.50 15.27
CA SER A 222 -0.11 18.79 15.56
C SER A 222 0.80 17.65 15.11
N PHE A 223 0.39 16.40 15.35
CA PHE A 223 1.10 15.22 14.83
C PHE A 223 1.17 15.23 13.31
N ALA A 224 0.04 15.44 12.63
CA ALA A 224 -0.02 15.50 11.17
C ALA A 224 0.87 16.60 10.59
N ARG A 225 0.87 17.78 11.23
CA ARG A 225 1.75 18.90 10.85
C ARG A 225 3.22 18.52 10.97
N GLY A 226 3.65 18.05 12.14
CA GLY A 226 5.04 17.65 12.38
C GLY A 226 5.49 16.53 11.43
N LYS A 227 4.59 15.61 11.09
CA LYS A 227 4.86 14.52 10.15
C LYS A 227 4.98 15.02 8.71
N LEU A 228 4.15 15.97 8.27
CA LEU A 228 4.31 16.59 6.94
C LEU A 228 5.64 17.33 6.82
N GLU A 229 6.00 18.13 7.83
CA GLU A 229 7.29 18.85 7.88
C GLU A 229 8.47 17.87 7.78
N LEU A 230 8.38 16.71 8.46
CA LEU A 230 9.36 15.64 8.36
C LEU A 230 9.45 15.07 6.94
N LEU A 231 8.32 14.80 6.29
CA LEU A 231 8.26 14.25 4.93
C LEU A 231 8.78 15.26 3.89
N GLN A 232 8.64 16.55 4.16
CA GLN A 232 9.20 17.66 3.39
C GLN A 232 10.69 17.92 3.69
N ASN A 233 11.29 17.10 4.55
CA ASN A 233 12.70 17.14 4.94
C ASN A 233 13.09 18.35 5.81
N ASP A 234 12.12 19.08 6.37
CA ASP A 234 12.33 20.15 7.35
C ASP A 234 12.39 19.59 8.78
N LEU A 235 13.55 18.99 9.09
CA LEU A 235 13.78 18.32 10.37
C LEU A 235 13.81 19.27 11.58
N THR A 236 13.98 20.57 11.36
CA THR A 236 14.05 21.56 12.45
C THR A 236 12.65 21.98 12.86
N VAL A 237 11.81 22.37 11.89
CA VAL A 237 10.42 22.72 12.16
C VAL A 237 9.66 21.50 12.70
N SER A 238 9.86 20.33 12.09
CA SER A 238 9.25 19.08 12.56
C SER A 238 9.61 18.74 14.01
N GLN A 239 10.88 18.88 14.39
CA GLN A 239 11.30 18.67 15.79
C GLN A 239 10.59 19.64 16.74
N ASN A 240 10.55 20.93 16.39
CA ASN A 240 9.90 21.95 17.23
C ASN A 240 8.41 21.65 17.39
N THR A 241 7.73 21.22 16.32
CA THR A 241 6.32 20.83 16.35
C THR A 241 6.08 19.66 17.31
N PHE A 242 6.88 18.60 17.25
CA PHE A 242 6.75 17.47 18.19
C PHE A 242 7.15 17.82 19.62
N GLN A 243 8.14 18.68 19.82
CA GLN A 243 8.50 19.17 21.16
C GLN A 243 7.40 20.02 21.78
N GLN A 244 6.74 20.89 21.00
CA GLN A 244 5.58 21.65 21.47
C GLN A 244 4.40 20.74 21.80
N LEU A 245 4.19 19.68 21.02
CA LEU A 245 3.18 18.66 21.29
C LEU A 245 3.45 17.96 22.63
N LEU A 246 4.70 17.55 22.88
CA LEU A 246 5.12 16.88 24.11
C LEU A 246 5.16 17.82 25.32
N ALA A 247 5.40 19.11 25.11
CA ALA A 247 5.29 20.11 26.18
C ALA A 247 3.84 20.26 26.67
N LYS A 248 2.86 20.12 25.76
CA LYS A 248 1.43 20.13 26.10
C LYS A 248 0.95 18.79 26.66
N ASN A 249 1.43 17.68 26.09
CA ASN A 249 1.09 16.33 26.51
C ASN A 249 2.35 15.44 26.52
N PRO A 250 3.06 15.32 27.66
CA PRO A 250 4.30 14.55 27.76
C PRO A 250 4.15 13.05 27.48
N GLU A 251 2.93 12.52 27.61
CA GLU A 251 2.57 11.12 27.37
C GLU A 251 1.93 10.91 25.98
N SER A 252 2.09 11.89 25.08
CA SER A 252 1.62 11.73 23.69
C SER A 252 2.45 10.68 22.97
N ALA A 253 1.93 9.44 22.87
CA ALA A 253 2.57 8.39 22.08
C ALA A 253 2.83 8.80 20.61
N PRO A 254 1.92 9.50 19.90
CA PRO A 254 2.20 10.05 18.57
C PRO A 254 3.34 11.09 18.58
N GLY A 255 3.38 11.96 19.60
CA GLY A 255 4.44 12.96 19.75
C GLY A 255 5.81 12.34 20.00
N LEU A 256 5.89 11.33 20.86
CA LEU A 256 7.13 10.61 21.15
C LEU A 256 7.63 9.84 19.92
N ALA A 257 6.74 9.14 19.22
CA ALA A 257 7.08 8.42 17.99
C ALA A 257 7.56 9.37 16.88
N GLY A 258 6.88 10.50 16.71
CA GLY A 258 7.27 11.54 15.76
C GLY A 258 8.64 12.13 16.06
N LEU A 259 8.89 12.49 17.33
CA LEU A 259 10.19 13.03 17.76
C LEU A 259 11.33 12.01 17.55
N ALA A 260 11.10 10.74 17.92
CA ALA A 260 12.06 9.66 17.67
C ALA A 260 12.42 9.53 16.18
N GLU A 261 11.42 9.61 15.30
CA GLU A 261 11.64 9.53 13.87
C GLU A 261 12.46 10.71 13.34
N VAL A 262 12.20 11.94 13.82
CA VAL A 262 12.98 13.13 13.46
C VAL A 262 14.44 12.98 13.90
N CYS A 263 14.68 12.55 15.14
CA CYS A 263 16.03 12.32 15.65
C CYS A 263 16.77 11.25 14.82
N LEU A 264 16.09 10.15 14.45
CA LEU A 264 16.66 9.13 13.59
C LEU A 264 17.04 9.68 12.21
N GLN A 265 16.18 10.49 11.58
CA GLN A 265 16.48 11.13 10.30
C GLN A 265 17.64 12.12 10.39
N LYS A 266 17.78 12.86 11.51
CA LYS A 266 18.94 13.72 11.77
C LYS A 266 20.22 12.89 11.89
N ALA A 267 20.17 11.76 12.61
CA ALA A 267 21.31 10.86 12.75
C ALA A 267 21.76 10.32 11.37
N ILE A 268 20.83 9.90 10.53
CA ILE A 268 21.11 9.42 9.16
C ILE A 268 21.78 10.52 8.34
N LYS A 269 21.25 11.76 8.32
CA LYS A 269 21.88 12.86 7.60
C LYS A 269 23.28 13.20 8.13
N LYS A 270 23.49 13.15 9.45
CA LYS A 270 24.81 13.36 10.05
C LYS A 270 25.78 12.26 9.65
N GLN A 271 25.33 11.01 9.59
CA GLN A 271 26.13 9.88 9.11
C GLN A 271 26.59 10.10 7.66
N GLU A 272 25.69 10.50 6.77
CA GLU A 272 26.00 10.82 5.37
C GLU A 272 27.02 11.95 5.25
N GLN A 273 27.03 12.88 6.20
CA GLN A 273 27.97 14.00 6.27
C GLN A 273 29.26 13.67 7.04
N GLY A 274 29.45 12.44 7.53
CA GLY A 274 30.60 12.04 8.35
C GLY A 274 30.65 12.74 9.72
N ARG A 275 29.51 13.20 10.24
CA ARG A 275 29.38 13.93 11.51
C ARG A 275 28.98 13.02 12.66
N TYR A 276 29.21 13.50 13.88
CA TYR A 276 28.86 12.80 15.12
C TYR A 276 27.34 12.71 15.31
N LEU A 277 26.84 11.50 15.55
CA LEU A 277 25.40 11.18 15.54
C LEU A 277 24.88 10.57 16.86
N ILE A 278 25.76 10.41 17.86
CA ILE A 278 25.43 9.72 19.13
C ILE A 278 24.31 10.43 19.87
N ASP A 279 24.29 11.76 19.90
CA ASP A 279 23.25 12.51 20.61
C ASP A 279 21.86 12.26 20.03
N ASP A 280 21.74 12.22 18.70
CA ASP A 280 20.48 11.96 18.02
C ASP A 280 20.02 10.51 18.22
N LEU A 281 20.95 9.55 18.22
CA LEU A 281 20.63 8.14 18.52
C LEU A 281 20.22 7.94 19.98
N ALA A 282 20.90 8.60 20.92
CA ALA A 282 20.55 8.55 22.33
C ALA A 282 19.15 9.13 22.58
N MET A 283 18.83 10.25 21.92
CA MET A 283 17.50 10.87 21.97
C MET A 283 16.42 10.00 21.31
N THR A 284 16.75 9.32 20.20
CA THR A 284 15.85 8.34 19.56
C THR A 284 15.55 7.18 20.51
N TYR A 285 16.58 6.61 21.15
CA TYR A 285 16.41 5.50 22.07
C TYR A 285 15.57 5.89 23.29
N SER A 286 15.87 7.03 23.92
CA SER A 286 15.13 7.49 25.11
C SER A 286 13.65 7.74 24.82
N THR A 287 13.33 8.36 23.68
CA THR A 287 11.95 8.63 23.26
C THR A 287 11.18 7.36 22.91
N VAL A 288 11.81 6.38 22.25
CA VAL A 288 11.19 5.07 21.98
C VAL A 288 10.92 4.30 23.28
N VAL A 289 11.89 4.29 24.21
CA VAL A 289 11.72 3.64 25.52
C VAL A 289 10.58 4.30 26.31
N GLN A 290 10.47 5.63 26.25
CA GLN A 290 9.37 6.35 26.88
C GLN A 290 8.02 6.00 26.24
N ALA A 291 7.95 5.93 24.91
CA ALA A 291 6.74 5.57 24.19
C ALA A 291 6.27 4.14 24.51
N GLY A 292 7.20 3.20 24.71
CA GLY A 292 6.88 1.81 25.05
C GLY A 292 6.36 1.59 26.48
N LYS A 293 6.40 2.61 27.35
CA LYS A 293 5.87 2.56 28.72
C LYS A 293 4.41 3.00 28.81
N ILE A 294 3.85 3.52 27.73
CA ILE A 294 2.48 4.05 27.61
C ILE A 294 1.62 3.00 26.93
#